data_AF-A0A1W9HR83-F1
#
_entry.id   AF-A0A1W9HR83-F1
#
_cell.length_a   1.000
_cell.length_b   1.000
_cell.length_c   1.000
_cell.angle_alpha   90.00
_cell.angle_beta   90.00
_cell.angle_gamma   90.00
#
_symmetry.space_group_name_H-M   'P 1'
#
loop_
_entity.id
_entity.type
_entity.pdbx_description
1 polymer ?
#
loop_
_entity_poly.entity_id
_entity_poly.type
_entity_poly.pdbx_seq_one_letter_code
_entity_poly.pdbx_strand_id
1 'polypeptide(L)'
;MPLNIKDDYVHQQAKQLAALTGESITAAVRQALAERLTAVRSRQQAPEGARSPERLMALARLCAEQMQPNSHSSDHAKLYGEDGLPV
;
A
#
# COMPACT_ATOMS: atom_id res chain seq x y z
N MET A 1 -18.24 5.94 -22.60
CA MET A 1 -17.82 5.33 -23.89
C MET A 1 -17.49 3.87 -23.64
N PRO A 2 -17.89 2.92 -24.51
CA PRO A 2 -17.59 1.51 -24.31
C PRO A 2 -16.12 1.20 -24.60
N LEU A 3 -15.43 0.57 -23.65
CA LEU A 3 -14.11 -0.01 -23.84
C LEU A 3 -14.31 -1.42 -24.42
N ASN A 4 -13.92 -1.63 -25.68
CA ASN A 4 -14.04 -2.94 -26.33
C ASN A 4 -12.68 -3.64 -26.35
N ILE A 5 -12.55 -4.73 -25.58
CA ILE A 5 -11.35 -5.56 -25.52
C ILE A 5 -11.68 -6.89 -26.19
N LYS A 6 -11.05 -7.18 -27.34
CA LYS A 6 -11.26 -8.40 -28.13
C LYS A 6 -10.25 -9.51 -27.79
N ASP A 7 -9.83 -9.54 -26.53
CA ASP A 7 -8.88 -10.53 -26.01
C ASP A 7 -9.60 -11.38 -24.96
N ASP A 8 -9.76 -12.67 -25.28
CA ASP A 8 -10.47 -13.62 -24.44
C ASP A 8 -9.78 -13.83 -23.09
N TYR A 9 -8.45 -13.75 -23.06
CA TYR A 9 -7.68 -13.90 -21.82
C TYR A 9 -7.94 -12.72 -20.89
N VAL A 10 -7.92 -11.48 -21.41
CA VAL A 10 -8.21 -10.28 -20.61
C VAL A 10 -9.65 -10.32 -20.08
N HIS A 11 -10.59 -10.79 -20.89
CA HIS A 11 -11.98 -10.94 -20.47
C HIS A 11 -12.14 -11.99 -19.35
N GLN A 12 -11.42 -13.11 -19.42
CA GLN A 12 -11.39 -14.10 -18.35
C GLN A 12 -10.77 -13.54 -17.06
N GLN A 13 -9.67 -12.80 -17.15
CA GLN A 13 -9.05 -12.15 -15.99
C GLN A 13 -9.99 -11.15 -15.34
N ALA A 14 -10.70 -10.34 -16.15
CA ALA A 14 -11.67 -9.38 -15.63
C ALA A 14 -12.83 -10.06 -14.90
N LYS A 15 -13.32 -11.20 -15.41
CA LYS A 15 -14.33 -12.04 -14.73
C LYS A 15 -13.81 -12.62 -13.43
N GLN A 16 -12.59 -13.15 -13.42
CA GLN A 16 -11.99 -13.73 -12.23
C GLN A 16 -11.78 -12.67 -11.15
N LEU A 17 -11.27 -11.50 -11.52
CA LEU A 17 -11.09 -10.39 -10.59
C LEU A 17 -12.43 -9.96 -9.97
N ALA A 18 -13.46 -9.77 -10.79
CA ALA A 18 -14.80 -9.44 -10.33
C ALA A 18 -15.38 -10.48 -9.37
N ALA A 19 -15.19 -11.78 -9.65
CA ALA A 19 -15.64 -12.86 -8.78
C ALA A 19 -14.91 -12.87 -7.43
N LEU A 20 -13.60 -12.58 -7.42
CA LEU A 20 -12.79 -12.52 -6.19
C LEU A 20 -13.11 -11.29 -5.34
N THR A 21 -13.45 -10.15 -5.96
CA THR A 21 -13.74 -8.90 -5.24
C THR A 21 -15.22 -8.73 -4.91
N GLY A 22 -16.11 -9.54 -5.50
CA GLY A 22 -17.57 -9.39 -5.35
C GLY A 22 -18.12 -8.17 -6.09
N GLU A 23 -17.36 -7.61 -7.04
CA GLU A 23 -17.73 -6.41 -7.80
C GLU A 23 -18.27 -6.76 -9.19
N SER A 24 -18.86 -5.78 -9.88
CA SER A 24 -19.12 -5.92 -11.32
C SER A 24 -17.80 -5.93 -12.11
N ILE A 25 -17.77 -6.60 -13.27
CA ILE A 25 -16.59 -6.61 -14.17
C ILE A 25 -16.11 -5.19 -14.46
N THR A 26 -17.02 -4.27 -14.74
CA THR A 26 -16.69 -2.86 -15.02
C THR A 26 -16.06 -2.17 -13.81
N ALA A 27 -16.57 -2.42 -12.59
CA ALA A 27 -16.03 -1.83 -11.37
C ALA A 27 -14.62 -2.37 -11.07
N ALA A 28 -14.45 -3.69 -11.15
CA ALA A 28 -13.16 -4.36 -10.94
C ALA A 28 -12.09 -3.87 -11.93
N VAL A 29 -12.42 -3.78 -13.22
CA VAL A 29 -11.50 -3.28 -14.25
C VAL A 29 -11.18 -1.80 -14.04
N ARG A 30 -12.19 -0.97 -13.72
CA ARG A 30 -11.97 0.45 -13.43
C ARG A 30 -11.02 0.64 -12.25
N GLN A 31 -11.20 -0.13 -11.19
CA GLN A 31 -10.37 -0.06 -9.99
C GLN A 31 -8.93 -0.51 -10.28
N ALA A 32 -8.75 -1.65 -10.93
CA ALA A 32 -7.43 -2.15 -11.31
C ALA A 32 -6.64 -1.17 -12.20
N LEU A 33 -7.33 -0.53 -13.17
CA LEU A 33 -6.72 0.50 -14.01
C LEU A 33 -6.33 1.74 -13.20
N ALA A 34 -7.20 2.20 -12.29
CA ALA A 34 -6.92 3.35 -11.44
C ALA A 34 -5.70 3.13 -10.53
N GLU A 35 -5.62 1.95 -9.90
CA GLU A 35 -4.49 1.55 -9.07
C GLU A 35 -3.20 1.49 -9.88
N ARG A 36 -3.24 0.85 -11.05
CA ARG A 36 -2.07 0.74 -11.91
C ARG A 36 -1.57 2.10 -12.39
N LEU A 37 -2.48 2.98 -12.80
CA LEU A 37 -2.14 4.34 -13.23
C LEU A 37 -1.54 5.15 -12.08
N THR A 38 -2.08 5.02 -10.87
CA THR A 38 -1.55 5.69 -9.68
C THR A 38 -0.13 5.20 -9.36
N ALA A 39 0.10 3.89 -9.40
CA ALA A 39 1.42 3.30 -9.20
C ALA A 39 2.44 3.74 -10.27
N VAL A 40 2.02 3.84 -11.54
CA VAL A 40 2.89 4.30 -12.63
C VAL A 40 3.20 5.80 -12.48
N ARG A 41 2.19 6.63 -12.23
CA ARG A 41 2.37 8.09 -12.05
C ARG A 41 3.25 8.42 -10.87
N SER A 42 3.01 7.80 -9.72
CA SER A 42 3.86 7.97 -8.53
C SER A 42 5.31 7.55 -8.77
N ARG A 43 5.56 6.55 -9.61
CA ARG A 43 6.93 6.17 -10.00
C ARG A 43 7.58 7.21 -10.92
N GLN A 44 6.83 7.77 -11.85
CA GLN A 44 7.33 8.79 -12.79
C GLN A 44 7.55 10.16 -12.12
N GLN A 45 6.72 10.51 -11.14
CA GLN A 45 6.78 11.79 -10.43
C GLN A 45 7.70 11.75 -9.21
N ALA A 46 8.17 10.58 -8.81
CA ALA A 46 9.14 10.47 -7.73
C ALA A 46 10.43 11.18 -8.16
N PRO A 47 10.90 12.21 -7.40
CA PRO A 47 12.15 12.86 -7.71
C PRO A 47 13.29 11.81 -7.71
N GLU A 48 14.30 12.01 -8.54
CA GLU A 48 15.49 11.15 -8.54
C GLU A 48 16.03 11.02 -7.10
N GLY A 49 16.25 9.79 -6.66
CA GLY A 49 16.67 9.48 -5.29
C GLY A 49 15.55 9.45 -4.24
N ALA A 50 14.27 9.60 -4.58
CA ALA A 50 13.16 9.46 -3.61
C ALA A 50 13.08 8.07 -2.96
N ARG A 51 13.58 7.04 -3.65
CA ARG A 51 13.67 5.66 -3.13
C ARG A 51 15.12 5.26 -2.87
N SER A 52 16.01 6.21 -2.62
CA SER A 52 17.41 5.91 -2.35
C SER A 52 17.58 5.40 -0.90
N PRO A 53 18.37 4.32 -0.69
CA PRO A 53 18.73 3.87 0.65
C PRO A 53 19.35 4.97 1.49
N GLU A 54 20.12 5.87 0.87
CA GLU A 54 20.78 7.00 1.52
C GLU A 54 19.77 7.98 2.11
N ARG A 55 18.69 8.27 1.38
CA ARG A 55 17.60 9.14 1.84
C ARG A 55 16.81 8.50 2.98
N LEU A 56 16.54 7.20 2.91
CA LEU A 56 15.90 6.47 4.00
C LEU A 56 16.77 6.47 5.26
N MET A 57 18.08 6.26 5.12
CA MET A 57 19.03 6.31 6.23
C MET A 57 19.17 7.73 6.81
N ALA A 58 19.12 8.76 5.97
CA ALA A 58 19.11 10.15 6.44
C ALA A 58 17.84 10.46 7.25
N LEU A 59 16.67 10.02 6.79
CA LEU A 59 15.42 10.14 7.54
C LEU A 59 15.47 9.37 8.87
N ALA A 60 15.97 8.14 8.86
CA ALA A 60 16.12 7.33 10.07
C ALA A 60 17.00 8.02 11.13
N ARG A 61 18.11 8.65 10.72
CA ARG A 61 18.97 9.45 11.60
C ARG A 61 18.22 10.66 12.18
N LEU A 62 17.52 11.42 11.34
CA LEU A 62 16.71 12.56 11.80
C LEU A 62 15.65 12.13 12.83
N CYS A 63 14.97 11.01 12.60
CA CYS A 63 14.02 10.46 13.56
C CYS A 63 14.70 10.05 14.86
N ALA A 64 15.87 9.41 14.79
CA ALA A 64 16.63 8.99 15.97
C ALA A 64 17.09 10.18 16.83
N GLU A 65 17.52 11.29 16.20
CA GLU A 65 17.91 12.52 16.90
C GLU A 65 16.76 13.17 17.67
N GLN A 66 15.52 12.99 17.21
CA GLN A 66 14.32 13.58 17.83
C GLN A 66 13.65 12.65 18.86
N MET A 67 14.08 11.39 18.95
CA MET A 67 13.51 10.45 19.93
C MET A 67 14.07 10.72 21.33
N GLN A 68 13.19 10.69 22.34
CA GLN A 68 13.62 10.81 23.72
C GLN A 68 14.43 9.57 24.14
N PRO A 69 15.41 9.73 25.05
CA PRO A 69 16.15 8.61 25.60
C PRO A 69 15.17 7.57 26.18
N ASN A 70 15.38 6.29 25.85
CA ASN A 70 14.56 5.15 26.31
C ASN A 70 13.15 5.03 25.72
N SER A 71 12.79 5.78 24.67
CA SER A 71 11.54 5.55 23.91
C SER A 71 11.59 4.33 22.99
N HIS A 72 12.68 3.56 23.00
CA HIS A 72 12.90 2.41 22.13
C HIS A 72 12.14 1.15 22.55
N SER A 73 11.47 1.18 23.70
CA SER A 73 10.76 0.02 24.23
C SER A 73 9.25 0.17 24.05
N SER A 74 8.68 -0.71 23.22
CA SER A 74 7.26 -1.02 23.17
C SER A 74 6.86 -1.95 24.32
N ASP A 75 7.38 -1.73 25.53
CA ASP A 75 6.93 -2.47 26.71
C ASP A 75 5.51 -2.04 27.03
N HIS A 76 4.58 -2.76 26.40
CA HIS A 76 3.15 -2.57 26.49
C HIS A 76 2.53 -3.50 27.53
N ALA A 77 3.32 -4.15 28.39
CA ALA A 77 2.80 -5.03 29.44
C ALA A 77 1.84 -4.30 30.38
N LYS A 78 1.93 -2.96 30.48
CA LYS A 78 1.01 -2.11 31.25
C LYS A 78 -0.31 -1.79 30.54
N LEU A 79 -0.41 -2.08 29.24
CA LEU A 79 -1.59 -1.79 28.41
C LEU A 79 -2.53 -2.99 28.29
N TYR A 80 -2.08 -4.18 28.70
CA TYR A 80 -2.85 -5.42 28.62
C TYR A 80 -2.90 -6.08 30.00
N GLY A 81 -4.07 -6.60 30.39
CA GLY A 81 -4.23 -7.43 31.57
C GLY A 81 -3.59 -8.82 31.40
N GLU A 82 -3.58 -9.60 32.47
CA GLU A 82 -3.09 -10.99 32.48
C GLU A 82 -3.86 -11.91 31.51
N ASP A 83 -5.08 -11.53 31.12
CA ASP A 83 -5.90 -12.20 30.11
C ASP A 83 -5.58 -11.74 28.67
N GLY A 84 -4.66 -10.80 28.51
CA GLY A 84 -4.25 -10.22 27.23
C GLY A 84 -5.23 -9.21 26.66
N LEU A 85 -6.26 -8.80 27.40
CA LEU A 85 -7.19 -7.75 26.98
C LEU A 85 -6.69 -6.36 27.38
N PRO A 86 -7.00 -5.31 26.61
CA PRO A 86 -6.67 -3.94 26.98
C PRO A 86 -7.29 -3.57 28.34
N VAL A 87 -6.51 -2.93 29.22
CA VAL A 87 -7.02 -2.34 30.47
C VAL A 87 -7.78 -1.03 30.26
#